data_AF-A0A7V6UBT0-F1
#
_entry.id   AF-A0A7V6UBT0-F1
#
_cell.length_a   1.000
_cell.length_b   1.000
_cell.length_c   1.000
_cell.angle_alpha   90.00
_cell.angle_beta   90.00
_cell.angle_gamma   90.00
#
_symmetry.space_group_name_H-M   'P 1'
#
loop_
_entity.id
_entity.type
_entity.pdbx_description
1 polymer ?
#
loop_
_entity_poly.entity_id
_entity_poly.type
_entity_poly.pdbx_seq_one_letter_code
_entity_poly.pdbx_strand_id
1 'polypeptide(L)'
;MKVSNLLISGVHISEDNYHYTGQFTLSVGNKYLDVDITELNDNKVIDTIKKYFNLEESVEVIRQSLIDRLVLKAGIPSKNVQGENYFENKAKLSNKAKLSANAIDSLSLA
;
A
#
# COMPACT_ATOMS: atom_id res chain seq x y z
N MET A 1 6.50 -8.31 23.27
CA MET A 1 6.18 -8.94 21.97
C MET A 1 6.49 -7.97 20.84
N LYS A 2 6.76 -8.45 19.61
CA LYS A 2 6.96 -7.59 18.43
C LYS A 2 5.69 -7.46 17.58
N VAL A 3 5.49 -6.30 16.95
CA VAL A 3 4.35 -6.03 16.04
C VAL A 3 4.35 -6.93 14.81
N SER A 4 5.54 -7.35 14.35
CA SER A 4 5.71 -8.30 13.23
C SER A 4 5.11 -9.67 13.50
N ASN A 5 4.94 -10.05 14.78
CA ASN A 5 4.36 -11.33 15.17
C ASN A 5 2.83 -11.32 15.11
N LEU A 6 2.18 -10.15 15.00
CA LEU A 6 0.74 -10.07 14.82
C LEU A 6 0.38 -10.48 13.39
N LEU A 7 -0.64 -11.31 13.23
CA LEU A 7 -1.23 -11.59 11.93
C LEU A 7 -2.26 -10.51 11.60
N ILE A 8 -2.31 -10.12 10.33
CA ILE A 8 -3.34 -9.23 9.80
C ILE A 8 -4.24 -10.08 8.91
N SER A 9 -5.53 -10.17 9.20
CA SER A 9 -6.53 -10.92 8.43
C SER A 9 -7.79 -10.08 8.17
N GLY A 10 -8.71 -10.59 7.34
CA GLY A 10 -10.00 -9.91 7.09
C GLY A 10 -9.88 -8.48 6.58
N VAL A 11 -8.87 -8.21 5.73
CA VAL A 11 -8.60 -6.86 5.24
C VAL A 11 -9.66 -6.49 4.20
N HIS A 12 -10.55 -5.58 4.56
CA HIS A 12 -11.55 -4.99 3.68
C HIS A 12 -11.25 -3.49 3.56
N ILE A 13 -10.65 -3.07 2.45
CA ILE A 13 -10.34 -1.66 2.19
C ILE A 13 -11.16 -1.18 1.00
N SER A 14 -11.80 -0.03 1.17
CA SER A 14 -12.44 0.73 0.10
C SER A 14 -11.77 2.09 0.00
N GLU A 15 -11.48 2.53 -1.22
CA GLU A 15 -10.96 3.87 -1.51
C GLU A 15 -12.10 4.72 -2.08
N ASP A 16 -12.39 5.86 -1.46
CA ASP A 16 -13.27 6.89 -2.00
C ASP A 16 -12.56 8.25 -1.93
N ASN A 17 -12.32 8.89 -3.08
CA ASN A 17 -11.67 10.20 -3.16
C ASN A 17 -10.38 10.31 -2.31
N TYR A 18 -9.46 9.35 -2.45
CA TYR A 18 -8.22 9.25 -1.65
C TYR A 18 -8.41 9.02 -0.14
N HIS A 19 -9.64 8.81 0.31
CA HIS A 19 -9.94 8.38 1.68
C HIS A 19 -10.06 6.86 1.69
N TYR A 20 -9.12 6.22 2.38
CA TYR A 20 -9.15 4.79 2.62
C TYR A 20 -10.00 4.53 3.85
N THR A 21 -11.11 3.84 3.65
CA THR A 21 -11.94 3.29 4.73
C THR A 21 -11.77 1.79 4.74
N GLY A 22 -11.86 1.18 5.91
CA GLY A 22 -11.74 -0.26 5.98
C GLY A 22 -11.49 -0.81 7.36
N GLN A 23 -11.65 -2.11 7.46
CA GLN A 23 -11.45 -2.85 8.69
C GLN A 23 -10.51 -4.02 8.44
N PHE A 24 -9.79 -4.40 9.48
CA PHE A 24 -8.93 -5.57 9.49
C PHE A 24 -8.86 -6.14 10.91
N THR A 25 -8.52 -7.41 10.99
CA THR A 25 -8.35 -8.11 12.27
C THR A 25 -6.86 -8.30 12.54
N LEU A 26 -6.41 -7.90 13.73
CA LEU A 26 -5.13 -8.29 14.31
C LEU A 26 -5.31 -9.54 15.14
N SER A 27 -4.42 -10.52 15.00
CA SER A 27 -4.48 -11.73 15.83
C SER A 27 -3.12 -12.31 16.21
N VAL A 28 -3.08 -12.97 17.37
CA VAL A 28 -1.98 -13.82 17.82
C VAL A 28 -2.53 -14.88 18.77
N GLY A 29 -2.32 -16.16 18.44
CA GLY A 29 -2.88 -17.26 19.21
C GLY A 29 -4.39 -17.11 19.38
N ASN A 30 -4.85 -16.95 20.62
CA ASN A 30 -6.27 -16.80 20.97
C ASN A 30 -6.72 -15.34 21.16
N LYS A 31 -5.85 -14.36 20.91
CA LYS A 31 -6.18 -12.93 20.98
C LYS A 31 -6.49 -12.40 19.59
N TYR A 32 -7.56 -11.63 19.47
CA TYR A 32 -7.95 -10.97 18.25
C TYR A 32 -8.53 -9.59 18.54
N LEU A 33 -8.33 -8.65 17.63
CA LEU A 33 -8.84 -7.29 17.72
C LEU A 33 -9.16 -6.77 16.32
N ASP A 34 -10.41 -6.39 16.10
CA ASP A 34 -10.81 -5.70 14.88
C ASP A 34 -10.47 -4.21 15.00
N VAL A 35 -9.90 -3.65 13.94
CA VAL A 35 -9.37 -2.29 13.91
C VAL A 35 -9.84 -1.61 12.62
N ASP A 36 -10.30 -0.37 12.77
CA ASP A 36 -10.60 0.50 11.63
C ASP A 36 -9.32 1.22 11.15
N ILE A 37 -9.12 1.26 9.84
CA ILE A 37 -7.96 1.91 9.23
C ILE A 37 -7.93 3.41 9.52
N THR A 38 -9.10 4.05 9.57
CA THR A 38 -9.23 5.49 9.83
C THR A 38 -8.77 5.86 11.24
N GLU A 39 -8.82 4.90 12.17
CA GLU A 39 -8.42 5.07 13.57
C GLU A 39 -6.90 4.94 13.78
N LEU A 40 -6.14 4.44 12.80
CA LEU A 40 -4.68 4.27 12.95
C LEU A 40 -3.90 5.58 13.13
N ASN A 41 -4.51 6.71 12.74
CA ASN A 41 -3.95 8.03 12.99
C ASN A 41 -4.10 8.48 14.46
N ASP A 42 -4.98 7.86 15.25
CA ASP A 42 -5.12 8.18 16.67
C ASP A 42 -4.08 7.41 17.52
N ASN A 43 -3.22 8.16 18.20
CA ASN A 43 -2.24 7.59 19.14
C ASN A 43 -2.90 6.74 20.25
N LYS A 44 -4.11 7.07 20.69
CA LYS A 44 -4.82 6.32 21.74
C LYS A 44 -5.19 4.91 21.27
N VAL A 45 -5.56 4.76 20.00
CA VAL A 45 -5.90 3.47 19.40
C VAL A 45 -4.65 2.61 19.30
N ILE A 46 -3.54 3.19 18.83
CA ILE A 46 -2.26 2.47 18.77
C ILE A 46 -1.75 2.07 20.16
N ASP A 47 -1.91 2.93 21.16
CA ASP A 47 -1.55 2.62 22.55
C ASP A 47 -2.44 1.50 23.13
N THR A 48 -3.72 1.46 22.75
CA THR A 48 -4.64 0.38 23.11
C THR A 48 -4.21 -0.95 22.47
N ILE A 49 -3.87 -0.95 21.18
CA ILE A 49 -3.33 -2.13 20.47
C ILE A 49 -2.04 -2.60 21.16
N LYS A 50 -1.12 -1.67 21.46
CA LYS A 50 0.13 -1.94 22.17
C LYS A 50 -0.12 -2.65 23.49
N LYS A 51 -1.02 -2.14 24.32
CA LYS A 51 -1.37 -2.72 25.63
C LYS A 51 -2.05 -4.08 25.49
N TYR A 52 -3.01 -4.21 24.58
CA TYR A 52 -3.78 -5.45 24.38
C TYR A 52 -2.89 -6.64 23.98
N PHE A 53 -1.94 -6.40 23.07
CA PHE A 53 -0.99 -7.41 22.58
C PHE A 53 0.36 -7.43 23.30
N ASN A 54 0.58 -6.53 24.27
CA ASN A 54 1.85 -6.38 25.00
C ASN A 54 3.06 -6.16 24.07
N LEU A 55 2.92 -5.21 23.15
CA LEU A 55 3.96 -4.83 22.19
C LEU A 55 5.03 -3.96 22.88
N GLU A 56 6.28 -4.16 22.51
CA GLU A 56 7.43 -3.46 23.12
C GLU A 56 7.77 -2.17 22.37
N GLU A 57 7.45 -2.12 21.08
CA GLU A 57 7.80 -1.01 20.19
C GLU A 57 7.07 0.29 20.53
N SER A 58 7.58 1.42 20.04
CA SER A 58 6.93 2.72 20.20
C SER A 58 5.65 2.82 19.36
N VAL A 59 4.79 3.78 19.69
CA VAL A 59 3.53 4.01 18.96
C VAL A 59 3.78 4.26 17.47
N GLU A 60 4.84 5.01 17.14
CA GLU A 60 5.21 5.35 15.77
C GLU A 60 5.62 4.11 14.97
N VAL A 61 6.45 3.24 15.58
CA VAL A 61 6.91 2.00 14.95
C VAL A 61 5.76 1.02 14.72
N ILE A 62 4.86 0.90 15.71
CA ILE A 62 3.67 0.05 15.58
C ILE A 62 2.79 0.56 14.44
N ARG A 63 2.48 1.86 14.41
CA ARG A 63 1.67 2.47 13.35
C ARG A 63 2.28 2.21 11.98
N GLN A 64 3.56 2.54 11.80
CA GLN A 64 4.22 2.40 10.51
C GLN A 64 4.18 0.95 10.03
N SER A 65 4.49 0.00 10.93
CA SER A 65 4.45 -1.42 10.60
C SER A 65 3.06 -1.90 10.18
N LEU A 66 1.99 -1.44 10.85
CA LEU A 66 0.62 -1.79 10.48
C LEU A 66 0.25 -1.24 9.11
N ILE A 67 0.54 0.04 8.84
CA ILE A 67 0.25 0.68 7.55
C ILE A 67 0.99 -0.02 6.41
N ASP A 68 2.29 -0.22 6.54
CA ASP A 68 3.11 -0.86 5.50
C ASP A 68 2.56 -2.24 5.13
N ARG A 69 2.19 -3.02 6.14
CA ARG A 69 1.66 -4.37 5.96
C ARG A 69 0.24 -4.36 5.39
N LEU A 70 -0.60 -3.39 5.73
CA LEU A 70 -1.94 -3.22 5.16
C LEU A 70 -1.87 -2.88 3.68
N VAL A 71 -0.98 -1.95 3.30
CA VAL A 71 -0.74 -1.58 1.90
C VAL A 71 -0.32 -2.79 1.07
N LEU A 72 0.65 -3.57 1.57
CA LEU A 72 1.10 -4.80 0.92
C LEU A 72 -0.03 -5.84 0.78
N LYS A 73 -0.85 -5.99 1.81
CA LYS A 73 -1.88 -7.03 1.87
C LYS A 73 -3.13 -6.69 1.06
N ALA A 74 -3.48 -5.41 0.98
CA ALA A 74 -4.57 -4.94 0.13
C ALA A 74 -4.16 -4.81 -1.35
N GLY A 75 -2.87 -5.01 -1.66
CA GLY A 75 -2.35 -4.84 -3.01
C GLY A 75 -2.51 -3.40 -3.52
N ILE A 76 -2.64 -2.42 -2.62
CA ILE A 76 -2.74 -1.01 -2.98
C ILE A 76 -1.35 -0.60 -3.46
N PRO A 77 -1.15 -0.38 -4.78
CA PRO A 77 0.14 0.10 -5.24
C PRO A 77 0.34 1.50 -4.66
N SER A 78 1.51 1.75 -4.05
CA SER A 78 1.89 3.10 -3.62
C SER A 78 1.88 4.03 -4.83
N LYS A 79 0.76 4.72 -5.05
CA LYS A 79 0.64 5.77 -6.06
C LYS A 79 1.24 7.04 -5.49
N ASN A 80 2.57 7.06 -5.38
CA ASN A 80 3.28 8.31 -5.19
C ASN A 80 3.38 9.01 -6.56
N VAL A 81 2.24 9.47 -7.08
CA VAL A 81 2.18 10.36 -8.25
C VAL A 81 2.00 11.78 -7.74
N GLN A 82 3.11 12.39 -7.31
CA GLN A 82 3.27 13.83 -7.51
C GLN A 82 3.10 14.07 -9.02
N GLY A 83 2.13 14.88 -9.39
CA GLY A 83 1.66 15.09 -10.77
C GLY A 83 2.69 15.61 -11.78
N GLU A 84 3.98 15.57 -11.49
CA GLU A 84 5.05 16.04 -12.37
C GLU A 84 5.39 15.05 -13.51
N ASN A 85 5.06 13.76 -13.37
CA ASN A 85 5.45 12.74 -14.37
C ASN A 85 4.30 12.10 -15.17
N TYR A 86 3.07 12.63 -15.07
CA TYR A 86 1.92 12.07 -15.82
C TYR A 86 2.09 12.20 -17.35
N PHE A 87 2.80 13.23 -17.83
CA PHE A 87 2.91 13.53 -19.25
C PHE A 87 4.10 12.89 -19.95
N GLU A 88 5.15 12.45 -19.24
CA GLU A 88 6.35 11.91 -19.90
C GLU A 88 6.17 10.49 -20.46
N ASN A 89 5.30 9.68 -19.86
CA ASN A 89 5.12 8.28 -20.31
C ASN A 89 4.27 8.14 -21.58
N LYS A 90 3.39 9.10 -21.90
CA LYS A 90 2.66 9.07 -23.19
C LYS A 90 3.57 9.37 -24.39
N ALA A 91 4.60 10.19 -24.21
CA ALA A 91 5.55 10.49 -25.29
C ALA A 91 6.46 9.30 -25.63
N LYS A 92 6.83 8.48 -24.62
CA LYS A 92 7.72 7.32 -24.82
C LYS A 92 7.06 6.15 -25.56
N LEU A 93 5.74 5.95 -25.42
CA LEU A 93 5.01 4.95 -26.22
C LEU A 93 4.86 5.37 -27.69
N SER A 94 4.63 6.67 -27.95
CA SER A 94 4.48 7.17 -29.33
C SER A 94 5.79 7.11 -30.13
N ASN A 95 6.94 7.27 -29.49
CA ASN A 95 8.23 7.27 -30.19
C ASN A 95 8.74 5.86 -30.49
N LYS A 96 8.44 4.85 -29.66
CA LYS A 96 8.82 3.46 -29.95
C LYS A 96 8.07 2.88 -31.15
N ALA A 97 6.79 3.25 -31.34
CA ALA A 97 5.99 2.81 -32.48
C ALA A 97 6.44 3.42 -33.82
N LYS A 98 6.99 4.64 -33.81
CA LYS A 98 7.51 5.28 -35.03
C LYS A 98 8.87 4.75 -35.46
N LEU A 99 9.75 4.37 -34.52
CA LEU A 99 11.06 3.79 -34.87
C LEU A 99 10.95 2.35 -35.40
N SER A 100 9.96 1.56 -34.99
CA SER A 100 9.79 0.20 -35.51
C SER A 100 9.08 0.15 -36.87
N ALA A 101 8.32 1.18 -37.25
CA ALA A 101 7.66 1.25 -38.56
C ALA A 101 8.64 1.63 -39.69
N ASN A 102 9.60 2.52 -39.43
CA ASN A 102 10.55 2.98 -40.44
C ASN A 102 11.74 2.03 -40.68
N ALA A 103 11.90 0.96 -39.89
CA ALA A 103 13.00 0.00 -40.04
C ALA A 103 12.66 -1.17 -40.99
N ILE A 104 11.39 -1.32 -41.37
CA ILE A 104 10.92 -2.47 -42.18
C ILE A 104 10.88 -2.12 -43.68
N ASP A 105 10.73 -0.84 -44.05
CA ASP A 105 10.69 -0.40 -45.45
C ASP A 105 12.07 -0.30 -46.13
N SER A 106 13.19 -0.35 -45.39
CA SER A 106 14.54 -0.21 -45.95
C SER A 106 15.25 -1.53 -46.26
N LEU A 107 14.58 -2.69 -46.07
CA LEU A 107 15.15 -4.03 -46.39
C LEU A 107 14.51 -4.70 -47.60
N SER A 108 13.69 -4.00 -48.39
CA SER A 108 13.02 -4.57 -49.58
C SER A 108 13.47 -3.98 -50.93
N LEU A 109 14.56 -3.22 -51.03
CA LEU A 109 15.04 -2.76 -52.34
C LEU A 109 16.56 -2.54 -52.39
N ALA A 110 17.32 -3.62 -52.58
CA ALA A 110 18.58 -3.69 -53.34
C ALA A 110 19.09 -5.14 -53.35
#